data_AF-A0A951X4K8-F1
#
_entry.id   AF-A0A951X4K8-F1
#
_cell.length_a   1.000
_cell.length_b   1.000
_cell.length_c   1.000
_cell.angle_alpha   90.00
_cell.angle_beta   90.00
_cell.angle_gamma   90.00
#
_symmetry.space_group_name_H-M   'P 1'
#
loop_
_entity.id
_entity.type
_entity.pdbx_description
1 polymer ?
#
loop_
_entity_poly.entity_id
_entity_poly.type
_entity_poly.pdbx_seq_one_letter_code
_entity_poly.pdbx_strand_id
1 'polypeptide(L)'
;MSVDADEGEPAIAQPAIFGQATPTDPLSSNGHHHEQKGVVVSSPTCPKCGGEMVLRTAKKGDNQGQQFWGCANFPRCRTMLAYEPA
;
A
#
# COMPACT_ATOMS: atom_id res chain seq x y z
N MET A 1 -43.64 -38.96 -35.10
CA MET A 1 -42.89 -38.98 -33.83
C MET A 1 -42.75 -37.51 -33.41
N SER A 2 -43.78 -36.96 -32.79
CA SER A 2 -43.83 -35.56 -32.34
C SER A 2 -44.65 -35.56 -31.06
N VAL A 3 -44.01 -35.20 -29.96
CA VAL A 3 -44.61 -34.77 -28.69
C VAL A 3 -43.77 -33.54 -28.30
N ASP A 4 -44.28 -32.31 -28.32
CA ASP A 4 -45.24 -31.69 -27.39
C ASP A 4 -44.75 -31.85 -25.93
N ALA A 5 -44.68 -30.86 -25.04
CA ALA A 5 -44.93 -29.41 -25.04
C ALA A 5 -44.19 -28.87 -23.80
N ASP A 6 -43.29 -27.91 -23.96
CA ASP A 6 -43.37 -26.54 -23.40
C ASP A 6 -44.00 -26.46 -21.99
N GLU A 7 -43.15 -26.58 -20.96
CA GLU A 7 -43.49 -26.33 -19.57
C GLU A 7 -43.60 -24.82 -19.28
N GLY A 8 -44.65 -24.43 -18.57
CA GLY A 8 -44.49 -23.49 -17.45
C GLY A 8 -45.25 -22.18 -17.54
N GLU A 9 -46.39 -22.16 -16.83
CA GLU A 9 -47.35 -21.08 -16.62
C GLU A 9 -46.80 -19.75 -16.04
N PRO A 10 -47.57 -18.64 -16.19
CA PRO A 10 -47.17 -17.25 -16.01
C PRO A 10 -47.38 -16.72 -14.58
N ALA A 11 -46.39 -15.97 -14.09
CA ALA A 11 -46.51 -15.20 -12.85
C ALA A 11 -47.23 -13.87 -13.11
N ILE A 12 -48.55 -13.90 -12.92
CA ILE A 12 -49.41 -12.73 -12.69
C ILE A 12 -49.01 -11.99 -11.41
N ALA A 13 -49.05 -10.66 -11.49
CA ALA A 13 -48.55 -9.67 -10.56
C ALA A 13 -49.19 -9.65 -9.17
N GLN A 14 -48.47 -9.09 -8.19
CA GLN A 14 -49.07 -8.35 -7.07
C GLN A 14 -48.33 -7.01 -6.85
N PRO A 15 -49.09 -5.89 -6.72
CA PRO A 15 -48.55 -4.57 -6.40
C PRO A 15 -48.57 -4.33 -4.88
N ALA A 16 -47.45 -3.90 -4.31
CA ALA A 16 -47.40 -3.41 -2.93
C ALA A 16 -46.67 -2.07 -2.88
N ILE A 17 -47.49 -1.02 -2.87
CA ILE A 17 -47.21 0.37 -2.57
C ILE A 17 -46.92 0.58 -1.07
N PHE A 18 -45.71 0.32 -0.58
CA PHE A 18 -45.19 1.03 0.62
C PHE A 18 -43.71 0.71 0.83
N GLY A 19 -42.86 1.74 0.81
CA GLY A 19 -41.44 1.62 1.15
C GLY A 19 -40.54 2.20 0.07
N GLN A 20 -40.37 3.53 0.11
CA GLN A 20 -39.29 4.21 -0.60
C GLN A 20 -37.96 3.74 0.01
N ALA A 21 -37.31 2.77 -0.60
CA ALA A 21 -35.88 2.55 -0.42
C ALA A 21 -35.16 3.45 -1.42
N THR A 22 -34.35 4.35 -0.90
CA THR A 22 -33.65 5.43 -1.59
C THR A 22 -32.71 4.92 -2.69
N PRO A 23 -32.43 5.74 -3.72
CA PRO A 23 -31.44 5.41 -4.75
C PRO A 23 -30.09 5.13 -4.09
N THR A 24 -29.54 3.95 -4.36
CA THR A 24 -28.13 3.67 -4.09
C THR A 24 -27.32 4.52 -5.05
N ASP A 25 -26.78 5.60 -4.48
CA ASP A 25 -25.98 6.64 -5.11
C ASP A 25 -24.84 6.04 -5.98
N PRO A 26 -24.70 6.43 -7.26
CA PRO A 26 -23.61 5.97 -8.11
C PRO A 26 -22.32 6.75 -7.82
N LEU A 27 -21.24 6.03 -7.49
CA LEU A 27 -19.84 6.49 -7.54
C LEU A 27 -19.56 7.90 -6.99
N SER A 28 -19.15 7.96 -5.72
CA SER A 28 -18.19 8.98 -5.27
C SER A 28 -17.03 8.30 -4.54
N SER A 29 -16.23 7.51 -5.28
CA SER A 29 -14.93 7.02 -4.82
C SER A 29 -13.90 8.15 -4.88
N ASN A 30 -14.06 9.17 -4.03
CA ASN A 30 -12.94 10.04 -3.66
C ASN A 30 -12.15 9.37 -2.53
N GLY A 31 -11.33 8.38 -2.91
CA GLY A 31 -10.25 7.88 -2.08
C GLY A 31 -9.20 8.97 -1.94
N HIS A 32 -9.18 9.63 -0.78
CA HIS A 32 -8.16 10.61 -0.45
C HIS A 32 -6.86 9.84 -0.15
N HIS A 33 -6.06 9.62 -1.19
CA HIS A 33 -4.68 9.20 -1.04
C HIS A 33 -3.92 10.35 -0.38
N HIS A 34 -3.79 10.28 0.94
CA HIS A 34 -2.87 11.13 1.67
C HIS A 34 -1.46 10.69 1.29
N GLU A 35 -0.92 11.31 0.24
CA GLU A 35 0.50 11.28 -0.11
C GLU A 35 1.27 11.92 1.04
N GLN A 36 1.56 11.10 2.06
CA GLN A 36 2.39 11.48 3.19
C GLN A 36 3.81 11.68 2.67
N LYS A 37 4.11 12.90 2.19
CA LYS A 37 5.49 13.35 1.96
C LYS A 37 6.20 13.44 3.31
N GLY A 38 6.67 12.28 3.78
CA GLY A 38 7.62 12.20 4.88
C GLY A 38 8.84 13.03 4.53
N VAL A 39 9.33 13.80 5.50
CA VAL A 39 10.61 14.50 5.42
C VAL A 39 11.68 13.47 5.06
N VAL A 40 12.08 13.45 3.79
CA VAL A 40 13.15 12.58 3.30
C VAL A 40 14.46 13.22 3.75
N VAL A 41 15.03 12.69 4.83
CA VAL A 41 16.44 12.93 5.13
C VAL A 41 17.21 12.37 3.92
N SER A 42 17.82 13.24 3.14
CA SER A 42 18.52 12.88 1.90
C SER A 42 19.58 11.82 2.20
N SER A 43 19.31 10.58 1.82
CA SER A 43 20.23 9.47 2.01
C SER A 43 21.46 9.66 1.13
N PRO A 44 22.69 9.56 1.68
CA PRO A 44 23.88 9.62 0.85
C PRO A 44 23.97 8.38 -0.05
N THR A 45 24.68 8.53 -1.16
CA THR A 45 25.00 7.41 -2.04
C THR A 45 26.24 6.68 -1.54
N CYS A 46 26.24 5.35 -1.62
CA CYS A 46 27.36 4.52 -1.19
C CYS A 46 28.59 4.75 -2.08
N PRO A 47 29.75 5.16 -1.53
CA PRO A 47 30.95 5.42 -2.33
C PRO A 47 31.59 4.16 -2.92
N LYS A 48 31.20 2.97 -2.44
CA LYS A 48 31.78 1.69 -2.90
C LYS A 48 31.03 1.07 -4.06
N CYS A 49 29.70 1.23 -4.11
CA CYS A 49 28.86 0.54 -5.09
C CYS A 49 27.82 1.43 -5.78
N GLY A 50 27.72 2.72 -5.41
CA GLY A 50 26.72 3.63 -5.95
C GLY A 50 25.28 3.37 -5.50
N GLY A 51 25.05 2.38 -4.63
CA GLY A 51 23.72 2.09 -4.09
C GLY A 51 23.28 3.09 -3.02
N GLU A 52 21.98 3.13 -2.76
CA GLU A 52 21.42 3.99 -1.71
C GLU A 52 21.91 3.56 -0.31
N MET A 53 22.06 4.53 0.60
CA MET A 53 22.36 4.26 2.00
C MET A 53 21.13 4.49 2.88
N VAL A 54 20.94 3.63 3.86
CA VAL A 54 19.82 3.69 4.79
C VAL A 54 20.31 3.99 6.18
N LEU A 55 19.58 4.83 6.91
CA LEU A 55 19.91 5.18 8.28
C LEU A 55 19.59 3.99 9.19
N ARG A 56 20.59 3.52 9.94
CA ARG A 56 20.43 2.41 10.88
C ARG A 56 20.94 2.83 12.25
N THR A 57 20.28 2.35 13.29
CA THR A 57 20.73 2.54 14.67
C THR A 57 21.49 1.29 15.12
N ALA A 58 22.68 1.47 15.67
CA ALA A 58 23.46 0.39 16.25
C ALA A 58 22.74 -0.14 17.50
N LYS A 59 22.46 -1.44 17.50
CA LYS A 59 21.70 -2.11 18.57
C LYS A 59 22.58 -2.74 19.65
N LYS A 60 23.89 -2.91 19.39
CA LYS A 60 24.83 -3.63 20.25
C LYS A 60 26.24 -3.04 20.13
N GLY A 61 27.05 -3.22 21.19
CA GLY A 61 28.43 -2.76 21.28
C GLY A 61 28.55 -1.32 21.80
N ASP A 62 29.78 -0.81 21.85
CA ASP A 62 30.11 0.54 22.37
C ASP A 62 29.39 1.68 21.65
N ASN A 63 28.92 1.44 20.42
CA ASN A 63 28.17 2.41 19.62
C ASN A 63 26.65 2.25 19.73
N GLN A 64 26.14 1.50 20.71
CA GLN A 64 24.70 1.28 20.88
C GLN A 64 23.95 2.62 21.00
N GLY A 65 22.86 2.76 20.24
CA GLY A 65 22.05 3.97 20.16
C GLY A 65 22.54 5.00 19.13
N GLN A 66 23.78 4.86 18.62
CA GLN A 66 24.29 5.73 17.57
C GLN A 66 23.68 5.35 16.21
N GLN A 67 23.37 6.37 15.41
CA GLN A 67 22.90 6.18 14.05
C GLN A 67 24.09 6.15 13.09
N PHE A 68 23.96 5.40 12.00
CA PHE A 68 24.97 5.30 10.94
C PHE A 68 24.30 5.00 9.61
N TRP A 69 24.92 5.44 8.52
CA TRP A 69 24.48 5.09 7.18
C TRP A 69 25.01 3.70 6.82
N GLY A 70 24.11 2.74 6.59
CA GLY A 70 24.46 1.41 6.08
C GLY A 70 24.02 1.26 4.62
N CYS A 71 24.85 0.65 3.77
CA CYS A 71 24.46 0.40 2.39
C CYS A 71 23.22 -0.51 2.30
N ALA A 72 22.26 -0.16 1.44
CA ALA A 72 21.06 -0.96 1.19
C ALA A 72 21.37 -2.34 0.59
N ASN A 73 22.48 -2.46 -0.14
CA ASN A 73 22.92 -3.70 -0.78
C ASN A 73 23.60 -4.72 0.16
N PHE A 74 23.45 -4.60 1.48
CA PHE A 74 23.96 -5.60 2.42
C PHE A 74 23.27 -6.97 2.17
N PRO A 75 23.98 -8.12 2.15
CA PRO A 75 25.37 -8.36 2.55
C PRO A 75 26.42 -8.16 1.45
N ARG A 76 26.00 -7.85 0.21
CA ARG A 76 26.90 -7.67 -0.96
C ARG A 76 27.79 -6.44 -0.79
N CYS A 77 27.27 -5.39 -0.18
CA CYS A 77 28.04 -4.21 0.20
C CYS A 77 27.92 -3.97 1.72
N ARG A 78 29.07 -3.93 2.43
CA ARG A 78 29.16 -3.72 3.89
C ARG A 78 29.67 -2.32 4.25
N THR A 79 29.69 -1.39 3.29
CA THR A 79 30.13 -0.01 3.55
C THR A 79 29.18 0.67 4.53
N MET A 80 29.77 1.35 5.51
CA MET A 80 29.07 2.17 6.49
C MET A 80 29.71 3.57 6.50
N LEU A 81 28.90 4.59 6.74
CA LEU A 81 29.37 5.96 6.98
C LEU A 81 28.82 6.46 8.32
N ALA A 82 29.55 7.35 8.97
CA ALA A 82 29.06 8.04 10.16
C ALA A 82 27.81 8.85 9.79
N TYR A 83 26.80 8.83 10.67
CA TYR A 83 25.68 9.74 10.58
C TYR A 83 25.99 10.96 11.44
N GLU A 84 26.23 12.10 10.80
CA GLU A 84 26.34 13.39 11.47
C GLU A 84 25.05 14.16 11.16
N PRO A 85 24.15 14.36 12.15
CA PRO A 85 23.00 15.22 11.95
C PRO A 85 23.52 16.65 11.80
N ALA A 86 23.25 17.25 10.63
CA ALA A 86 23.56 18.65 10.34
C ALA A 86 22.79 19.63 11.24
#